data_AF-A0A9D8PIM7-F1
#
_entry.id   AF-A0A9D8PIM7-F1
#
_cell.length_a   1.000
_cell.length_b   1.000
_cell.length_c   1.000
_cell.angle_alpha   90.00
_cell.angle_beta   90.00
_cell.angle_gamma   90.00
#
_symmetry.space_group_name_H-M   'P 1'
#
loop_
_entity.id
_entity.type
_entity.pdbx_description
1 polymer ?
#
loop_
_entity_poly.entity_id
_entity_poly.type
_entity_poly.pdbx_seq_one_letter_code
_entity_poly.pdbx_strand_id
1 'polypeptide(L)'
;MHHASDGRADGFLVRAQTGLDLFRPVVVVRADSDSTAIELIRSGLIPNRPYYLVAPMALTGAVNRAVAITDAEVLCVYRLDPARFNPQINVLVVANPTPEGLPRFETSANGAVQTAAGVNWQTPHFAEVYVFTEAAARGKGWGKAVVSALAAELIKHKRTPLYVVNEQNSASISLATSVGFVDTGAREYSGQAVLRQ
;
A
#
# COMPACT_ATOMS: atom_id res chain seq x y z
N MET A 1 -19.32 9.65 1.98
CA MET A 1 -19.90 8.35 2.36
C MET A 1 -21.26 8.29 1.70
N HIS A 2 -21.61 7.16 1.09
CA HIS A 2 -22.91 6.91 0.50
C HIS A 2 -23.68 5.94 1.41
N HIS A 3 -25.01 6.08 1.44
CA HIS A 3 -25.89 5.25 2.22
C HIS A 3 -27.00 4.70 1.31
N ALA A 4 -27.31 3.43 1.46
CA ALA A 4 -28.46 2.79 0.82
C ALA A 4 -29.78 3.35 1.39
N SER A 5 -30.90 2.99 0.75
CA SER A 5 -32.24 3.45 1.15
C SER A 5 -32.65 3.06 2.56
N ASP A 6 -32.05 2.01 3.13
CA ASP A 6 -32.24 1.55 4.51
C ASP A 6 -31.36 2.31 5.53
N GLY A 7 -30.56 3.29 5.07
CA GLY A 7 -29.64 4.08 5.89
C GLY A 7 -28.29 3.40 6.16
N ARG A 8 -28.05 2.18 5.67
CA ARG A 8 -26.76 1.50 5.82
C ARG A 8 -25.72 2.12 4.90
N ALA A 9 -24.51 2.36 5.39
CA ALA A 9 -23.39 2.71 4.53
C ALA A 9 -23.07 1.54 3.57
N ASP A 10 -23.13 1.80 2.27
CA ASP A 10 -22.88 0.87 1.17
C ASP A 10 -21.73 1.34 0.27
N GLY A 11 -21.08 2.46 0.62
CA GLY A 11 -19.85 2.90 -0.02
C GLY A 11 -19.22 4.15 0.56
N PHE A 12 -17.95 4.34 0.27
CA PHE A 12 -17.22 5.56 0.59
C PHE A 12 -16.15 5.86 -0.44
N LEU A 13 -15.80 7.14 -0.54
CA LEU A 13 -14.63 7.63 -1.24
C LEU A 13 -13.87 8.54 -0.29
N VAL A 14 -12.57 8.32 -0.18
CA VAL A 14 -11.64 9.18 0.55
C VAL A 14 -10.70 9.84 -0.46
N ARG A 15 -10.48 11.14 -0.28
CA ARG A 15 -9.39 11.88 -0.94
C ARG A 15 -8.39 12.26 0.13
N ALA A 16 -7.14 11.85 -0.01
CA ALA A 16 -6.09 12.13 0.94
C ALA A 16 -4.87 12.72 0.23
N GLN A 17 -4.36 13.82 0.75
CA GLN A 17 -3.04 14.32 0.36
C GLN A 17 -2.00 13.53 1.15
N THR A 18 -1.10 12.85 0.45
CA THR A 18 -0.04 12.03 1.06
C THR A 18 1.33 12.52 0.61
N GLY A 19 2.39 12.06 1.28
CA GLY A 19 3.77 12.30 0.86
C GLY A 19 4.20 11.50 -0.38
N LEU A 20 3.33 10.64 -0.93
CA LEU A 20 3.62 9.87 -2.15
C LEU A 20 3.75 10.79 -3.37
N ASP A 21 2.82 11.74 -3.52
CA ASP A 21 2.83 12.76 -4.55
C ASP A 21 2.05 13.99 -4.05
N LEU A 22 2.77 15.11 -3.85
CA LEU A 22 2.19 16.35 -3.33
C LEU A 22 1.17 17.02 -4.27
N PHE A 23 1.13 16.63 -5.54
CA PHE A 23 0.27 17.20 -6.56
C PHE A 23 -0.87 16.27 -6.98
N ARG A 24 -0.73 14.97 -6.72
CA ARG A 24 -1.73 13.94 -7.06
C ARG A 24 -2.25 13.28 -5.79
N PRO A 25 -3.39 13.74 -5.26
CA PRO A 25 -4.00 13.11 -4.08
C PRO A 25 -4.32 11.64 -4.35
N VAL A 26 -4.19 10.83 -3.30
CA VAL A 26 -4.64 9.45 -3.31
C VAL A 26 -6.16 9.43 -3.13
N VAL A 27 -6.84 8.65 -3.96
CA VAL A 27 -8.28 8.41 -3.90
C VAL A 27 -8.51 6.94 -3.64
N VAL A 28 -9.17 6.62 -2.53
CA VAL A 28 -9.61 5.26 -2.22
C VAL A 28 -11.12 5.21 -2.34
N VAL A 29 -11.63 4.32 -3.17
CA VAL A 29 -13.08 4.05 -3.29
C VAL A 29 -13.37 2.63 -2.81
N ARG A 30 -14.47 2.47 -2.07
CA ARG A 30 -15.09 1.19 -1.71
C ARG A 30 -16.60 1.34 -1.89
N ALA A 31 -17.24 0.34 -2.47
CA ALA A 31 -18.68 0.33 -2.66
C ALA A 31 -19.18 -1.10 -2.83
N ASP A 32 -20.41 -1.36 -2.42
CA ASP A 32 -21.09 -2.65 -2.59
C ASP A 32 -21.58 -2.86 -4.04
N SER A 33 -21.67 -1.78 -4.83
CA SER A 33 -22.16 -1.83 -6.21
C SER A 33 -21.42 -0.87 -7.16
N ASP A 34 -21.45 -1.21 -8.44
CA ASP A 34 -20.91 -0.38 -9.52
C ASP A 34 -21.56 1.01 -9.61
N SER A 35 -22.88 1.09 -9.40
CA SER A 35 -23.62 2.36 -9.42
C SER A 35 -23.19 3.27 -8.28
N THR A 36 -23.10 2.73 -7.06
CA THR A 36 -22.63 3.47 -5.88
C THR A 36 -21.19 3.96 -6.10
N ALA A 37 -20.33 3.13 -6.68
CA ALA A 37 -18.95 3.52 -7.00
C ALA A 37 -18.88 4.69 -7.99
N ILE A 38 -19.65 4.63 -9.08
CA ILE A 38 -19.69 5.70 -10.10
C ILE A 38 -20.21 7.01 -9.49
N GLU A 39 -21.25 6.95 -8.67
CA GLU A 39 -21.81 8.13 -8.01
C GLU A 39 -20.80 8.77 -7.04
N LEU A 40 -20.14 7.95 -6.22
CA LEU A 40 -19.08 8.40 -5.32
C LEU A 40 -17.93 9.05 -6.07
N ILE A 41 -17.50 8.48 -7.21
CA ILE A 41 -16.43 9.03 -8.04
C ILE A 41 -16.85 10.37 -8.65
N ARG A 42 -18.04 10.46 -9.24
CA ARG A 42 -18.53 11.68 -9.89
C ARG A 42 -18.77 12.84 -8.91
N SER A 43 -19.28 12.53 -7.72
CA SER A 43 -19.50 13.53 -6.67
C SER A 43 -18.20 13.87 -5.92
N GLY A 44 -17.28 12.91 -5.81
CA GLY A 44 -16.06 13.01 -5.04
C GLY A 44 -14.88 13.62 -5.79
N LEU A 45 -14.80 13.49 -7.11
CA LEU A 45 -13.64 13.98 -7.88
C LEU A 45 -13.91 15.32 -8.57
N ILE A 46 -12.86 16.14 -8.68
CA ILE A 46 -12.90 17.38 -9.45
C ILE A 46 -12.58 17.03 -10.91
N PRO A 47 -13.41 17.41 -11.89
CA PRO A 47 -13.12 17.19 -13.30
C PRO A 47 -11.74 17.74 -13.71
N ASN A 48 -11.05 17.03 -14.60
CA ASN A 48 -9.71 17.38 -15.10
C ASN A 48 -8.59 17.49 -14.05
N ARG A 49 -8.84 17.12 -12.78
CA ARG A 49 -7.79 17.03 -11.77
C ARG A 49 -7.17 15.62 -11.76
N PRO A 50 -5.84 15.47 -11.75
CA PRO A 50 -5.18 14.18 -11.63
C PRO A 50 -5.25 13.64 -10.20
N TYR A 51 -5.47 12.34 -10.08
CA TYR A 51 -5.51 11.57 -8.84
C TYR A 51 -4.74 10.26 -9.01
N TYR A 52 -4.22 9.70 -7.91
CA TYR A 52 -3.85 8.28 -7.86
C TYR A 52 -5.03 7.51 -7.25
N LEU A 53 -5.75 6.74 -8.05
CA LEU A 53 -6.96 6.03 -7.62
C LEU A 53 -6.64 4.58 -7.25
N VAL A 54 -7.24 4.10 -6.16
CA VAL A 54 -7.18 2.71 -5.69
C VAL A 54 -8.60 2.22 -5.37
N ALA A 55 -8.99 1.10 -5.97
CA ALA A 55 -10.30 0.47 -5.81
C ALA A 55 -10.16 -1.06 -5.66
N PRO A 56 -11.12 -1.78 -5.05
CA PRO A 56 -11.17 -3.24 -5.15
C PRO A 56 -11.26 -3.66 -6.61
N MET A 57 -10.60 -4.77 -6.96
CA MET A 57 -10.63 -5.32 -8.32
C MET A 57 -12.05 -5.48 -8.88
N ALA A 58 -13.02 -5.83 -8.04
CA ALA A 58 -14.42 -5.99 -8.43
C ALA A 58 -15.05 -4.71 -9.02
N LEU A 59 -14.54 -3.53 -8.68
CA LEU A 59 -15.05 -2.23 -9.16
C LEU A 59 -14.35 -1.72 -10.42
N THR A 60 -13.46 -2.50 -11.04
CA THR A 60 -12.69 -2.08 -12.23
C THR A 60 -13.59 -1.56 -13.35
N GLY A 61 -14.72 -2.24 -13.60
CA GLY A 61 -15.69 -1.83 -14.61
C GLY A 61 -16.32 -0.47 -14.31
N ALA A 62 -16.72 -0.23 -13.06
CA ALA A 62 -17.26 1.06 -12.61
C ALA A 62 -16.23 2.19 -12.72
N VAL A 63 -14.99 1.94 -12.27
CA VAL A 63 -13.89 2.91 -12.33
C VAL A 63 -13.63 3.33 -13.77
N ASN A 64 -13.43 2.38 -14.68
CA ASN A 64 -13.11 2.66 -16.08
C ASN A 64 -14.26 3.34 -16.85
N ARG A 65 -15.51 3.24 -16.38
CA ARG A 65 -16.64 4.02 -16.91
C ARG A 65 -16.68 5.46 -16.37
N ALA A 66 -16.21 5.68 -15.14
CA ALA A 66 -16.29 6.98 -14.49
C ALA A 66 -15.08 7.88 -14.79
N VAL A 67 -13.88 7.32 -14.96
CA VAL A 67 -12.63 8.06 -15.13
C VAL A 67 -11.80 7.53 -16.29
N ALA A 68 -10.95 8.39 -16.86
CA ALA A 68 -9.80 7.93 -17.63
C ALA A 68 -8.73 7.43 -16.66
N ILE A 69 -8.29 6.19 -16.80
CA ILE A 69 -7.14 5.64 -16.07
C ILE A 69 -5.96 5.45 -17.03
N THR A 70 -4.77 5.89 -16.61
CA THR A 70 -3.48 5.51 -17.21
C THR A 70 -2.61 4.82 -16.17
N ASP A 71 -1.60 4.10 -16.63
CA ASP A 71 -0.67 3.34 -15.77
C ASP A 71 -1.44 2.42 -14.81
N ALA A 72 -2.42 1.70 -15.37
CA ALA A 72 -3.27 0.80 -14.62
C ALA A 72 -2.45 -0.40 -14.13
N GLU A 73 -2.58 -0.71 -12.85
CA GLU A 73 -1.89 -1.80 -12.20
C GLU A 73 -2.84 -2.61 -11.33
N VAL A 74 -2.50 -3.88 -11.15
CA VAL A 74 -3.14 -4.78 -10.20
C VAL A 74 -2.21 -4.95 -9.01
N LEU A 75 -2.69 -4.57 -7.83
CA LEU A 75 -1.96 -4.73 -6.58
C LEU A 75 -2.48 -5.96 -5.84
N CYS A 76 -1.55 -6.80 -5.41
CA CYS A 76 -1.78 -7.93 -4.51
C CYS A 76 -1.58 -7.50 -3.07
N VAL A 77 -2.53 -7.86 -2.20
CA VAL A 77 -2.42 -7.61 -0.76
C VAL A 77 -1.94 -8.89 -0.06
N TYR A 78 -0.76 -8.80 0.55
CA TYR A 78 -0.22 -9.85 1.40
C TYR A 78 -0.34 -9.46 2.86
N ARG A 79 -0.51 -10.46 3.72
CA ARG A 79 -0.55 -10.32 5.17
C ARG A 79 0.54 -11.18 5.80
N LEU A 80 1.26 -10.63 6.77
CA LEU A 80 2.24 -11.44 7.50
C LEU A 80 1.54 -12.54 8.30
N ASP A 81 1.97 -13.78 8.13
CA ASP A 81 1.54 -14.92 8.94
C ASP A 81 2.54 -15.12 10.09
N PRO A 82 2.14 -14.86 11.35
CA PRO A 82 3.04 -15.02 12.51
C PRO A 82 3.62 -16.43 12.63
N ALA A 83 2.92 -17.47 12.16
CA ALA A 83 3.42 -18.84 12.21
C ALA A 83 4.54 -19.12 11.19
N ARG A 84 4.66 -18.28 10.14
CA ARG A 84 5.72 -18.37 9.11
C ARG A 84 6.81 -17.33 9.30
N PHE A 85 6.62 -16.40 10.23
CA PHE A 85 7.56 -15.33 10.47
C PHE A 85 8.73 -15.82 11.34
N ASN A 86 9.94 -15.75 10.79
CA ASN A 86 11.16 -15.98 11.54
C ASN A 86 12.00 -14.69 11.56
N PRO A 87 12.05 -13.97 12.70
CA PRO A 87 12.82 -12.73 12.81
C PRO A 87 14.28 -12.92 12.40
N GLN A 88 14.78 -12.05 11.53
CA GLN A 88 16.18 -12.01 11.15
C GLN A 88 16.93 -10.93 11.93
N ILE A 89 18.01 -11.33 12.59
CA ILE A 89 18.95 -10.40 13.22
C ILE A 89 20.01 -10.04 12.17
N ASN A 90 20.16 -8.75 11.88
CA ASN A 90 21.23 -8.24 11.05
C ASN A 90 21.80 -6.97 11.68
N VAL A 91 23.08 -7.02 12.06
CA VAL A 91 23.78 -5.94 12.78
C VAL A 91 23.95 -4.67 11.96
N LEU A 92 23.77 -4.73 10.63
CA LEU A 92 23.82 -3.57 9.75
C LEU A 92 22.47 -2.84 9.66
N VAL A 93 21.39 -3.45 10.15
CA VAL A 93 20.07 -2.84 10.16
C VAL A 93 19.95 -1.96 11.40
N VAL A 94 19.70 -0.68 11.17
CA VAL A 94 19.51 0.32 12.23
C VAL A 94 18.08 0.85 12.20
N ALA A 95 17.53 1.13 13.38
CA ALA A 95 16.27 1.85 13.49
C ALA A 95 16.52 3.34 13.21
N ASN A 96 15.74 3.92 12.30
CA ASN A 96 15.75 5.33 11.98
C ASN A 96 14.30 5.83 11.76
N PRO A 97 13.52 5.97 12.86
CA PRO A 97 12.10 6.33 12.80
C PRO A 97 11.87 7.67 12.08
N THR A 98 10.67 7.85 11.52
CA THR A 98 10.29 9.14 10.91
C THR A 98 10.17 10.24 11.99
N PRO A 99 10.18 11.53 11.63
CA PRO A 99 9.93 12.62 12.58
C PRO A 99 8.62 12.47 13.36
N GLU A 100 7.61 11.84 12.76
CA GLU A 100 6.31 11.53 13.36
C GLU A 100 6.32 10.26 14.23
N GLY A 101 7.49 9.63 14.40
CA GLY A 101 7.69 8.45 15.23
C GLY A 101 7.26 7.13 14.56
N LEU A 102 7.01 7.11 13.25
CA LEU A 102 6.68 5.88 12.55
C LEU A 102 7.92 4.98 12.45
N PRO A 103 7.79 3.65 12.69
CA PRO A 103 8.93 2.75 12.65
C PRO A 103 9.49 2.67 11.23
N ARG A 104 10.80 2.84 11.13
CA ARG A 104 11.56 2.74 9.90
C ARG A 104 12.93 2.17 10.21
N PHE A 105 13.39 1.26 9.37
CA PHE A 105 14.65 0.52 9.51
C PHE A 105 15.43 0.61 8.21
N GLU A 106 16.73 0.78 8.31
CA GLU A 106 17.59 0.96 7.14
C GLU A 106 18.95 0.28 7.28
N THR A 107 19.58 0.04 6.14
CA THR A 107 21.02 -0.23 6.04
C THR A 107 21.65 0.92 5.28
N SER A 108 22.81 1.38 5.74
CA SER A 108 23.53 2.49 5.13
C SER A 108 24.98 2.08 4.82
N ALA A 109 25.52 2.62 3.72
CA ALA A 109 26.92 2.46 3.35
C ALA A 109 27.44 3.81 2.83
N ASN A 110 28.65 4.20 3.25
CA ASN A 110 29.28 5.47 2.86
C ASN A 110 28.38 6.70 3.08
N GLY A 111 27.64 6.72 4.19
CA GLY A 111 26.72 7.82 4.54
C GLY A 111 25.41 7.86 3.75
N ALA A 112 25.16 6.90 2.86
CA ALA A 112 23.93 6.84 2.06
C ALA A 112 23.09 5.59 2.40
N VAL A 113 21.77 5.78 2.49
CA VAL A 113 20.81 4.69 2.66
C VAL A 113 20.83 3.78 1.44
N GLN A 114 21.09 2.50 1.67
CA GLN A 114 21.13 1.47 0.63
C GLN A 114 19.82 0.68 0.52
N THR A 115 19.15 0.50 1.66
CA THR A 115 17.91 -0.26 1.76
C THR A 115 17.15 0.28 2.95
N ALA A 116 15.85 0.48 2.81
CA ALA A 116 14.99 0.91 3.90
C ALA A 116 13.64 0.22 3.83
N ALA A 117 13.05 -0.04 4.99
CA ALA A 117 11.64 -0.38 5.12
C ALA A 117 11.00 0.54 6.15
N GLY A 118 9.75 0.93 5.90
CA GLY A 118 8.97 1.74 6.81
C GLY A 118 7.47 1.52 6.58
N VAL A 119 6.65 2.37 7.20
CA VAL A 119 5.19 2.28 7.16
C VAL A 119 4.61 3.32 6.20
N ASN A 120 3.75 2.90 5.28
CA ASN A 120 2.96 3.79 4.41
C ASN A 120 1.78 4.39 5.18
N TRP A 121 1.02 3.54 5.89
CA TRP A 121 -0.06 3.92 6.78
C TRP A 121 -0.26 2.87 7.88
N GLN A 122 -0.91 3.26 8.97
CA GLN A 122 -1.24 2.36 10.07
C GLN A 122 -2.59 2.67 10.71
N THR A 123 -3.21 1.65 11.25
CA THR A 123 -4.39 1.68 12.11
C THR A 123 -4.03 1.02 13.45
N PRO A 124 -4.96 0.93 14.41
CA PRO A 124 -4.72 0.14 15.63
C PRO A 124 -4.41 -1.34 15.35
N HIS A 125 -4.81 -1.89 14.20
CA HIS A 125 -4.72 -3.34 13.91
C HIS A 125 -3.80 -3.68 12.74
N PHE A 126 -3.60 -2.77 11.79
CA PHE A 126 -2.87 -3.03 10.56
C PHE A 126 -1.83 -1.95 10.29
N ALA A 127 -0.76 -2.30 9.57
CA ALA A 127 0.18 -1.33 9.02
C ALA A 127 0.67 -1.82 7.66
N GLU A 128 0.52 -0.99 6.62
CA GLU A 128 1.12 -1.27 5.32
C GLU A 128 2.60 -0.89 5.33
N VAL A 129 3.46 -1.82 4.90
CA VAL A 129 4.90 -1.60 4.83
C VAL A 129 5.33 -1.25 3.40
N TYR A 130 6.33 -0.38 3.28
CA TYR A 130 7.10 -0.21 2.06
C TYR A 130 8.50 -0.77 2.22
N VAL A 131 9.14 -1.09 1.11
CA VAL A 131 10.58 -1.35 1.05
C VAL A 131 11.17 -0.64 -0.16
N PHE A 132 12.37 -0.11 0.04
CA PHE A 132 13.20 0.45 -1.00
C PHE A 132 14.58 -0.22 -0.94
N THR A 133 15.18 -0.48 -2.10
CA THR A 133 16.53 -1.05 -2.20
C THR A 133 17.21 -0.48 -3.43
N GLU A 134 18.34 0.21 -3.20
CA GLU A 134 19.23 0.70 -4.25
C GLU A 134 19.67 -0.44 -5.17
N ALA A 135 19.81 -0.16 -6.47
CA ALA A 135 20.14 -1.19 -7.45
C ALA A 135 21.43 -1.95 -7.09
N ALA A 136 22.47 -1.23 -6.63
CA ALA A 136 23.75 -1.80 -6.20
C ALA A 136 23.70 -2.58 -4.88
N ALA A 137 22.59 -2.48 -4.13
CA ALA A 137 22.36 -3.17 -2.86
C ALA A 137 21.50 -4.43 -3.01
N ARG A 138 20.88 -4.66 -4.19
CA ARG A 138 20.04 -5.84 -4.46
C ARG A 138 20.85 -7.14 -4.40
N GLY A 139 20.17 -8.24 -4.10
CA GLY A 139 20.78 -9.58 -4.01
C GLY A 139 21.61 -9.85 -2.75
N LYS A 140 21.82 -8.84 -1.88
CA LYS A 140 22.60 -8.97 -0.63
C LYS A 140 21.78 -9.41 0.59
N GLY A 141 20.49 -9.68 0.41
CA GLY A 141 19.57 -10.04 1.50
C GLY A 141 19.13 -8.86 2.40
N TRP A 142 19.60 -7.64 2.15
CA TRP A 142 19.29 -6.48 3.01
C TRP A 142 17.82 -6.09 3.00
N GLY A 143 17.13 -6.20 1.86
CA GLY A 143 15.67 -6.01 1.79
C GLY A 143 14.92 -6.91 2.76
N LYS A 144 15.30 -8.19 2.84
CA LYS A 144 14.70 -9.15 3.77
C LYS A 144 14.96 -8.75 5.22
N ALA A 145 16.18 -8.32 5.53
CA ALA A 145 16.57 -7.92 6.87
C ALA A 145 15.80 -6.69 7.37
N VAL A 146 15.68 -5.62 6.57
CA VAL A 146 14.94 -4.41 6.98
C VAL A 146 13.44 -4.66 7.11
N VAL A 147 12.84 -5.46 6.20
CA VAL A 147 11.42 -5.82 6.28
C VAL A 147 11.16 -6.71 7.49
N SER A 148 12.07 -7.65 7.79
CA SER A 148 11.96 -8.50 8.98
C SER A 148 12.06 -7.69 10.28
N ALA A 149 12.96 -6.71 10.36
CA ALA A 149 13.08 -5.84 11.53
C ALA A 149 11.82 -5.01 11.75
N LEU A 150 11.29 -4.41 10.67
CA LEU A 150 10.03 -3.68 10.71
C LEU A 150 8.85 -4.55 11.13
N ALA A 151 8.73 -5.75 10.54
CA ALA A 151 7.69 -6.71 10.89
C ALA A 151 7.72 -7.09 12.38
N ALA A 152 8.90 -7.34 12.94
CA ALA A 152 9.08 -7.64 14.36
C ALA A 152 8.59 -6.48 15.25
N GLU A 153 8.94 -5.24 14.90
CA GLU A 153 8.50 -4.06 15.66
C GLU A 153 6.97 -3.88 15.58
N LEU A 154 6.37 -4.07 14.40
CA LEU A 154 4.92 -3.96 14.24
C LEU A 154 4.15 -5.04 15.03
N ILE A 155 4.62 -6.29 15.02
CA ILE A 155 4.03 -7.37 15.82
C ILE A 155 4.10 -7.06 17.31
N LYS A 156 5.25 -6.53 17.79
CA LYS A 156 5.42 -6.12 19.18
C LYS A 156 4.37 -5.09 19.61
N HIS A 157 3.97 -4.20 18.70
CA HIS A 157 2.88 -3.24 18.90
C HIS A 157 1.48 -3.76 18.52
N LYS A 158 1.32 -5.08 18.41
CA LYS A 158 0.05 -5.78 18.09
C LYS A 158 -0.59 -5.32 16.78
N ARG A 159 0.23 -4.90 15.81
CA ARG A 159 -0.21 -4.56 14.45
C ARG A 159 0.16 -5.68 13.50
N THR A 160 -0.77 -6.01 12.62
CA THR A 160 -0.57 -6.96 11.54
C THR A 160 0.05 -6.25 10.35
N PRO A 161 1.28 -6.62 9.94
CA PRO A 161 1.90 -6.06 8.75
C PRO A 161 1.16 -6.50 7.48
N LEU A 162 0.91 -5.53 6.60
CA LEU A 162 0.42 -5.73 5.24
C LEU A 162 1.51 -5.33 4.26
N TYR A 163 1.60 -6.06 3.15
CA TYR A 163 2.54 -5.80 2.08
C TYR A 163 1.75 -5.74 0.78
N VAL A 164 1.67 -4.55 0.17
CA VAL A 164 0.93 -4.31 -1.06
C VAL A 164 1.92 -4.15 -2.20
N VAL A 165 1.72 -4.91 -3.28
CA VAL A 165 2.71 -4.99 -4.36
C VAL A 165 2.02 -5.25 -5.70
N ASN A 166 2.50 -4.63 -6.76
CA ASN A 166 2.09 -4.94 -8.13
C ASN A 166 2.28 -6.44 -8.44
N GLU A 167 1.27 -7.09 -9.00
CA GLU A 167 1.27 -8.54 -9.29
C GLU A 167 2.41 -9.00 -10.21
N GLN A 168 2.95 -8.10 -11.03
CA GLN A 168 4.05 -8.37 -11.96
C GLN A 168 5.43 -8.20 -11.31
N ASN A 169 5.51 -7.65 -10.09
CA ASN A 169 6.76 -7.43 -9.38
C ASN A 169 7.21 -8.69 -8.62
N SER A 170 7.70 -9.68 -9.38
CA SER A 170 8.16 -10.97 -8.86
C SER A 170 9.26 -10.86 -7.80
N ALA A 171 10.16 -9.87 -7.92
CA ALA A 171 11.21 -9.64 -6.94
C ALA A 171 10.66 -9.23 -5.58
N SER A 172 9.69 -8.31 -5.57
CA SER A 172 9.04 -7.83 -4.35
C SER A 172 8.12 -8.90 -3.74
N ILE A 173 7.40 -9.66 -4.58
CA ILE A 173 6.62 -10.83 -4.12
C ILE A 173 7.53 -11.88 -3.47
N SER A 174 8.66 -12.21 -4.10
CA SER A 174 9.66 -13.15 -3.55
C SER A 174 10.22 -12.65 -2.22
N LEU A 175 10.51 -11.35 -2.11
CA LEU A 175 10.93 -10.73 -0.87
C LEU A 175 9.87 -10.89 0.23
N ALA A 176 8.63 -10.47 -0.02
CA ALA A 176 7.53 -10.55 0.95
C ALA A 176 7.30 -12.00 1.42
N THR A 177 7.17 -12.93 0.48
CA THR A 177 6.97 -14.36 0.80
C THR A 177 8.15 -14.95 1.58
N SER A 178 9.40 -14.56 1.28
CA SER A 178 10.58 -15.03 2.01
C SER A 178 10.63 -14.58 3.48
N VAL A 179 9.92 -13.50 3.84
CA VAL A 179 9.78 -13.02 5.23
C VAL A 179 8.65 -13.72 5.97
N GLY A 180 7.69 -14.32 5.25
CA GLY A 180 6.52 -14.99 5.82
C GLY A 180 5.18 -14.30 5.52
N PHE A 181 5.17 -13.33 4.60
CA PHE A 181 3.91 -12.78 4.09
C PHE A 181 3.20 -13.78 3.20
N VAL A 182 1.87 -13.87 3.34
CA VAL A 182 1.00 -14.79 2.59
C VAL A 182 -0.02 -13.98 1.80
N ASP A 183 -0.26 -14.39 0.57
CA ASP A 183 -1.29 -13.79 -0.29
C ASP A 183 -2.66 -13.96 0.36
N THR A 184 -3.41 -12.86 0.48
CA THR A 184 -4.76 -12.88 1.05
C THR A 184 -5.84 -13.20 0.01
N GLY A 185 -5.48 -13.23 -1.28
CA GLY A 185 -6.41 -13.26 -2.40
C GLY A 185 -7.08 -11.91 -2.70
N ALA A 186 -6.94 -10.92 -1.83
CA ALA A 186 -7.43 -9.57 -2.11
C ALA A 186 -6.57 -8.90 -3.19
N ARG A 187 -7.25 -8.17 -4.08
CA ARG A 187 -6.65 -7.44 -5.20
C ARG A 187 -7.22 -6.04 -5.28
N GLU A 188 -6.36 -5.09 -5.57
CA GLU A 188 -6.75 -3.70 -5.85
C GLU A 188 -6.41 -3.35 -7.29
N TYR A 189 -7.29 -2.58 -7.92
CA TYR A 189 -7.04 -1.91 -9.18
C TYR A 189 -6.60 -0.48 -8.88
N SER A 190 -5.43 -0.09 -9.38
CA SER A 190 -4.88 1.24 -9.16
C SER A 190 -4.37 1.89 -10.43
N GLY A 191 -4.27 3.22 -10.44
CA GLY A 191 -3.67 3.95 -11.55
C GLY A 191 -3.87 5.46 -11.45
N GLN A 192 -3.31 6.18 -12.41
CA GLN A 192 -3.50 7.62 -12.55
C GLN A 192 -4.88 7.88 -13.13
N ALA A 193 -5.74 8.59 -12.41
CA ALA A 193 -7.12 8.81 -12.77
C ALA A 193 -7.42 10.29 -13.02
N VAL A 194 -8.21 10.56 -14.06
CA VAL A 194 -8.81 11.87 -14.34
C VAL A 194 -10.31 11.69 -14.61
N LEU A 195 -11.16 12.42 -13.88
CA LEU A 195 -12.58 12.50 -14.18
C LEU A 195 -12.78 13.32 -15.47
N ARG A 196 -13.36 12.68 -16.50
CA ARG A 196 -13.72 13.34 -17.76
C ARG A 196 -14.94 14.23 -17.55
N GLN A 197 -15.01 15.33 -18.30
CA GLN A 197 -16.19 16.19 -18.39
C GLN A 197 -17.35 15.48 -19.11
#